data_AF-A0A087UW48-F1
#
_entry.id   AF-A0A087UW48-F1
#
_cell.length_a   1.000
_cell.length_b   1.000
_cell.length_c   1.000
_cell.angle_alpha   90.00
_cell.angle_beta   90.00
_cell.angle_gamma   90.00
#
_symmetry.space_group_name_H-M   'P 1'
#
loop_
_entity.id
_entity.type
_entity.pdbx_description
1 polymer ?
#
loop_
_entity_poly.entity_id
_entity_poly.type
_entity_poly.pdbx_seq_one_letter_code
_entity_poly.pdbx_strand_id
1 'polypeptide(L)'
;MGVLQYLPSLLPFAALLYMRAQDTTAPLTKDRWETEYDYIVVGGGSSGAVVASRLSEDPNVKVLLLEAGGPENQITDVPLVAASLQQTPVDWA
;
A
#
# COMPACT_ATOMS: atom_id res chain seq x y z
N MET A 1 11.63 5.04 -42.53
CA MET A 1 10.74 5.15 -41.35
C MET A 1 11.51 4.66 -40.13
N GLY A 2 12.08 5.59 -39.37
CA GLY A 2 13.04 5.31 -38.31
C GLY A 2 12.36 4.99 -36.97
N VAL A 3 13.10 4.30 -36.10
CA VAL A 3 12.73 3.87 -34.74
C VAL A 3 12.06 4.98 -33.90
N LEU A 4 12.30 6.25 -34.24
CA LEU A 4 11.71 7.44 -33.62
C LEU A 4 10.17 7.46 -33.60
N GLN A 5 9.49 6.81 -34.55
CA GLN A 5 8.02 6.73 -34.56
C GLN A 5 7.44 5.88 -33.43
N TYR A 6 8.23 4.98 -32.86
CA TYR A 6 7.85 4.11 -31.74
C TYR A 6 8.26 4.68 -30.38
N LEU A 7 9.00 5.80 -30.35
CA LEU A 7 9.43 6.47 -29.13
C LEU A 7 8.25 6.81 -28.18
N PRO A 8 7.07 7.29 -28.67
CA PRO A 8 5.92 7.56 -27.81
C PRO A 8 5.34 6.30 -27.16
N SER A 9 5.41 5.14 -27.83
CA SER A 9 4.93 3.86 -27.28
C SER A 9 5.90 3.20 -26.30
N LEU A 10 7.19 3.59 -26.30
CA LEU A 10 8.17 3.09 -25.34
C LEU A 10 8.02 3.73 -23.96
N LEU A 11 7.54 4.98 -23.89
CA LEU A 11 7.32 5.69 -22.63
C LEU A 11 6.31 5.02 -21.68
N PRO A 12 5.08 4.68 -22.11
CA PRO A 12 4.13 3.98 -21.23
C PRO A 12 4.61 2.58 -20.87
N PHE A 13 5.32 1.89 -21.77
CA PHE A 13 5.90 0.58 -21.48
C PHE A 13 7.03 0.67 -20.45
N ALA A 14 7.94 1.64 -20.60
CA ALA A 14 9.01 1.89 -19.64
C ALA A 14 8.46 2.38 -18.29
N ALA A 15 7.41 3.21 -18.29
CA ALA A 15 6.71 3.62 -17.07
C ALA A 15 6.08 2.43 -16.37
N LEU A 16 5.41 1.52 -17.09
CA LEU A 16 4.85 0.30 -16.52
C LEU A 16 5.94 -0.61 -15.93
N LEU A 17 7.07 -0.77 -16.62
CA LEU A 17 8.21 -1.56 -16.11
C LEU A 17 8.84 -0.90 -14.87
N TYR A 18 8.95 0.43 -14.87
CA TYR A 18 9.44 1.19 -13.73
C TYR A 18 8.50 1.05 -12.53
N MET A 19 7.18 1.12 -12.76
CA MET A 19 6.19 0.93 -11.70
C MET A 19 6.28 -0.47 -11.10
N ARG A 20 6.36 -1.51 -11.95
CA ARG A 20 6.55 -2.90 -11.52
C ARG A 20 7.85 -3.13 -10.75
N ALA A 21 8.92 -2.42 -11.11
CA ALA A 21 10.20 -2.53 -10.40
C ALA A 21 10.17 -1.87 -9.01
N GLN A 22 9.21 -0.97 -8.76
CA GLN A 22 9.06 -0.24 -7.51
C GLN A 22 7.97 -0.80 -6.59
N ASP A 23 7.32 -1.92 -6.92
CA ASP A 23 6.51 -2.73 -5.99
C ASP A 23 7.41 -3.34 -4.91
N THR A 24 7.97 -2.46 -4.08
CA THR A 24 8.76 -2.79 -2.92
C THR A 24 7.76 -2.79 -1.78
N THR A 25 7.07 -3.92 -1.59
CA THR A 25 6.34 -4.15 -0.35
C THR A 25 7.40 -4.20 0.74
N ALA A 26 7.64 -3.08 1.43
CA ALA A 26 8.35 -3.13 2.69
C ALA A 26 7.64 -4.19 3.54
N PRO A 27 8.35 -5.15 4.15
CA PRO A 27 7.71 -6.13 4.99
C PRO A 27 7.07 -5.39 6.17
N LEU A 28 5.76 -5.16 6.09
CA LEU A 28 4.94 -4.62 7.19
C LEU A 28 4.75 -5.66 8.30
N THR A 29 5.16 -6.91 8.04
CA THR A 29 5.01 -8.02 8.96
C THR A 29 6.22 -8.08 9.88
N LYS A 30 5.98 -7.90 11.18
CA LYS A 30 6.95 -8.18 12.22
C LYS A 30 7.15 -9.70 12.30
N ASP A 31 8.40 -10.15 12.29
CA ASP A 31 8.77 -11.57 12.41
C ASP A 31 8.63 -12.09 13.86
N ARG A 32 8.47 -11.18 14.82
CA ARG A 32 8.30 -11.48 16.25
C ARG A 32 7.23 -10.60 16.89
N TRP A 33 6.21 -11.24 17.44
CA TRP A 33 5.14 -10.56 18.15
C TRP A 33 5.50 -10.40 19.61
N GLU A 34 5.10 -9.27 20.22
CA GLU A 34 5.18 -9.13 21.66
C GLU A 34 4.03 -9.90 22.31
N THR A 35 4.21 -10.34 23.56
CA THR A 35 3.12 -11.01 24.31
C THR A 35 2.00 -10.05 24.71
N GLU A 36 2.29 -8.76 24.80
CA GLU A 36 1.37 -7.73 25.30
C GLU A 36 1.53 -6.41 24.55
N TYR A 37 0.40 -5.76 24.27
CA TYR A 37 0.27 -4.43 23.65
C TYR A 37 -0.71 -3.59 24.49
N ASP A 38 -0.48 -2.29 24.56
CA ASP A 38 -1.37 -1.36 25.25
C ASP A 38 -2.66 -1.14 24.46
N TYR A 39 -2.54 -1.13 23.12
CA TYR A 39 -3.67 -1.00 22.21
C TYR A 39 -3.56 -1.94 21.02
N ILE A 40 -4.70 -2.52 20.64
CA ILE A 40 -4.85 -3.26 19.38
C ILE A 40 -5.87 -2.52 18.51
N VAL A 41 -5.42 -2.02 17.38
CA VAL A 41 -6.25 -1.35 16.37
C VAL A 41 -6.57 -2.37 15.28
N VAL A 42 -7.87 -2.63 15.05
CA VAL A 42 -8.34 -3.57 14.03
C VAL A 42 -8.85 -2.78 12.83
N GLY A 43 -8.18 -2.95 11.70
CA GLY A 43 -8.35 -2.19 10.46
C GLY A 43 -7.38 -1.01 10.38
N GLY A 44 -6.47 -1.04 9.40
CA GLY A 44 -5.57 0.02 8.95
C GLY A 44 -6.14 0.95 7.87
N GLY A 45 -7.47 0.98 7.72
CA GLY A 45 -8.14 2.00 6.91
C GLY A 45 -7.96 3.43 7.45
N SER A 46 -8.63 4.41 6.84
CA SER A 46 -8.37 5.85 7.09
C SER A 46 -8.39 6.26 8.56
N SER A 47 -9.32 5.76 9.37
CA SER A 47 -9.39 6.08 10.81
C SER A 47 -8.38 5.29 11.62
N GLY A 48 -8.20 3.99 11.32
CA GLY A 48 -7.30 3.12 12.07
C GLY A 48 -5.84 3.52 11.92
N ALA A 49 -5.42 3.93 10.72
CA ALA A 49 -4.10 4.49 10.48
C ALA A 49 -3.84 5.75 11.32
N VAL A 50 -4.81 6.66 11.38
CA VAL A 50 -4.71 7.90 12.18
C VAL A 50 -4.62 7.59 13.68
N VAL A 51 -5.47 6.70 14.19
CA VAL A 51 -5.48 6.33 15.61
C VAL A 51 -4.18 5.63 15.98
N ALA A 52 -3.73 4.64 15.19
CA ALA A 52 -2.48 3.94 15.44
C ALA A 52 -1.28 4.90 15.44
N SER A 53 -1.23 5.81 14.46
CA SER A 53 -0.19 6.85 14.38
C SER A 53 -0.14 7.70 15.65
N ARG A 54 -1.28 8.23 16.13
CA ARG A 54 -1.34 9.09 17.31
C ARG A 54 -0.97 8.36 18.60
N LEU A 55 -1.46 7.13 18.79
CA LEU A 55 -1.12 6.33 19.96
C LEU A 55 0.39 6.00 19.99
N SER A 56 0.99 5.76 18.83
CA SER A 56 2.42 5.44 18.70
C SER A 56 3.37 6.64 18.84
N GLU A 57 2.86 7.87 18.95
CA GLU A 57 3.72 9.06 19.20
C GLU A 57 4.38 9.01 20.58
N ASP A 58 3.76 8.34 21.56
CA ASP A 58 4.39 8.06 22.86
C ASP A 58 5.26 6.80 22.77
N PRO A 59 6.59 6.90 22.94
CA PRO A 59 7.48 5.75 22.85
C PRO A 59 7.27 4.69 23.94
N ASN A 60 6.49 5.00 24.99
CA ASN A 60 6.13 4.04 26.04
C ASN A 60 4.88 3.21 25.69
N VAL A 61 4.17 3.55 24.62
CA VAL A 61 2.92 2.89 24.20
C VAL A 61 3.21 1.91 23.07
N LYS A 62 2.89 0.63 23.28
CA LYS A 62 2.96 -0.43 22.27
C LYS A 62 1.63 -0.58 21.58
N VAL A 63 1.59 -0.24 20.29
CA VAL A 63 0.39 -0.36 19.44
C VAL A 63 0.56 -1.52 18.48
N LEU A 64 -0.45 -2.38 18.39
CA LEU A 64 -0.58 -3.36 17.32
C LEU A 64 -1.68 -2.94 16.34
N LEU A 65 -1.34 -2.76 15.07
CA LEU A 65 -2.30 -2.55 13.99
C LEU A 65 -2.48 -3.84 13.19
N LEU A 66 -3.72 -4.31 13.08
CA LEU A 66 -4.09 -5.47 12.29
C LEU A 66 -4.90 -5.01 11.07
N GLU A 67 -4.38 -5.23 9.86
CA GLU A 67 -5.09 -4.95 8.61
C GLU A 67 -5.30 -6.25 7.84
N ALA A 68 -6.52 -6.48 7.35
CA ALA A 68 -6.87 -7.69 6.62
C ALA A 68 -6.41 -7.62 5.15
N GLY A 69 -6.40 -6.41 4.59
CA GLY A 69 -5.90 -6.12 3.25
C GLY A 69 -4.38 -6.28 3.12
N GLY A 70 -3.94 -6.30 1.86
CA GLY A 70 -2.51 -6.28 1.53
C GLY A 70 -1.90 -4.88 1.63
N PRO A 71 -0.57 -4.77 1.46
CA PRO A 71 0.07 -3.47 1.30
C PRO A 71 -0.50 -2.72 0.10
N GLU A 72 -0.52 -1.40 0.18
CA GLU A 72 -0.79 -0.53 -0.95
C GLU A 72 0.19 -0.80 -2.10
N ASN A 73 -0.26 -0.55 -3.33
CA ASN A 73 0.58 -0.67 -4.51
C ASN A 73 0.47 0.58 -5.36
N GLN A 74 1.35 0.74 -6.33
CA GLN A 74 1.39 1.98 -7.10
C GLN A 74 0.14 2.24 -7.95
N ILE A 75 -0.67 1.21 -8.19
CA ILE A 75 -1.94 1.34 -8.93
C ILE A 75 -2.98 2.02 -8.03
N THR A 76 -2.99 1.76 -6.72
CA THR A 76 -3.92 2.39 -5.78
C THR A 76 -3.69 3.89 -5.60
N ASP A 77 -2.48 4.37 -5.93
CA ASP A 77 -2.12 5.80 -5.81
C ASP A 77 -2.57 6.68 -6.97
N VAL A 78 -3.01 6.07 -8.09
CA VAL A 78 -3.35 6.80 -9.32
C VAL A 78 -4.87 7.03 -9.38
N PRO A 79 -5.38 8.27 -9.19
CA PRO A 79 -6.83 8.50 -9.12
C PRO A 79 -7.58 8.11 -10.40
N LEU A 80 -6.91 8.22 -11.56
CA LEU A 80 -7.50 7.90 -12.86
C LEU A 80 -7.98 6.44 -12.97
N VAL A 81 -7.34 5.51 -12.25
CA VAL A 81 -7.63 4.08 -12.34
C VAL A 81 -8.52 3.57 -11.19
N ALA A 82 -9.01 4.44 -10.31
CA ALA A 82 -9.82 4.06 -9.16
C ALA A 82 -11.03 3.18 -9.53
N ALA A 83 -11.72 3.48 -10.63
CA ALA A 83 -12.86 2.70 -11.11
C ALA A 83 -12.48 1.26 -11.51
N SER A 84 -11.23 1.02 -11.95
CA SER A 84 -10.75 -0.31 -12.33
C SER A 84 -10.43 -1.22 -11.14
N LEU A 85 -10.39 -0.68 -9.92
CA LEU A 85 -10.14 -1.44 -8.70
C LEU A 85 -11.41 -2.09 -8.15
N GLN A 86 -12.59 -1.71 -8.65
CA GLN A 86 -13.86 -2.31 -8.24
C GLN A 86 -13.92 -3.79 -8.63
N GLN A 87 -14.53 -4.62 -7.78
CA GLN A 87 -14.70 -6.07 -8.02
C GLN A 87 -13.37 -6.83 -8.20
N THR A 88 -12.29 -6.31 -7.59
CA THR A 88 -10.99 -6.96 -7.53
C THR A 88 -10.71 -7.45 -6.09
N PRO A 89 -9.64 -8.21 -5.82
CA PRO A 89 -9.34 -8.69 -4.47
C PRO A 89 -9.12 -7.60 -3.39
N VAL A 90 -8.92 -6.34 -3.78
CA VAL A 90 -8.82 -5.22 -2.82
C VAL A 90 -10.18 -4.60 -2.48
N ASP A 91 -11.24 -4.97 -3.20
CA ASP A 91 -12.60 -4.53 -2.99
C ASP A 91 -13.37 -5.61 -2.20
N TRP A 92 -14.05 -5.20 -1.14
CA TRP A 92 -14.81 -6.10 -0.26
C TRP A 92 -16.29 -6.19 -0.64
N ALA A 93 -16.75 -5.45 -1.65
CA ALA A 93 -18.14 -5.36 -2.09
C ALA A 93 -18.52 -6.40 -3.16
#